data_AF-A0A2K2V3Q9-F1
#
_entry.id   AF-A0A2K2V3Q9-F1
#
_cell.length_a   1.000
_cell.length_b   1.000
_cell.length_c   1.000
_cell.angle_alpha   90.00
_cell.angle_beta   90.00
_cell.angle_gamma   90.00
#
_symmetry.space_group_name_H-M   'P 1'
#
loop_
_entity.id
_entity.type
_entity.pdbx_description
1 polymer ?
#
loop_
_entity_poly.entity_id
_entity_poly.type
_entity_poly.pdbx_seq_one_letter_code
_entity_poly.pdbx_strand_id
1 'polypeptide(L)'
;MQKENNKIMPRTLKGKDAWRFVASLENRTMDIELFKEAVIQVIKAVRNNGDEAVREYMVKYYGVDIPTDEFMVSKEEIENAFARIGDAEKKAIEKEIEIFKIFHRRQKPQEIVESGSYGRIRLKWVPLGRIGVHVPEYP
;
A
#
# COMPACT_ATOMS: atom_id res chain seq x y z
N MET A 1 44.27 3.15 -4.75
CA MET A 1 44.23 4.63 -4.77
C MET A 1 42.79 5.07 -4.94
N GLN A 2 42.27 5.76 -3.91
CA GLN A 2 41.10 6.65 -3.83
C GLN A 2 39.76 6.20 -4.46
N LYS A 3 38.88 5.64 -3.61
CA LYS A 3 37.43 5.83 -3.75
C LYS A 3 37.12 7.23 -3.24
N GLU A 4 36.82 8.16 -4.14
CA GLU A 4 36.36 9.49 -3.76
C GLU A 4 35.02 9.39 -3.04
N ASN A 5 35.00 9.90 -1.80
CA ASN A 5 33.81 10.14 -1.01
C ASN A 5 32.90 11.12 -1.75
N ASN A 6 31.92 10.62 -2.50
CA ASN A 6 30.90 11.46 -3.10
C ASN A 6 29.90 11.89 -2.01
N LYS A 7 30.34 12.84 -1.18
CA LYS A 7 29.52 13.43 -0.10
C LYS A 7 28.40 14.22 -0.76
N ILE A 8 27.18 13.68 -0.72
CA ILE A 8 25.97 14.39 -1.16
C ILE A 8 25.86 15.66 -0.30
N MET A 9 26.25 16.82 -0.86
CA MET A 9 26.08 18.10 -0.20
C MET A 9 24.66 18.61 -0.46
N PRO A 10 23.91 19.01 0.59
CA PRO A 10 22.59 19.60 0.39
C PRO A 10 22.72 20.89 -0.43
N ARG A 11 21.95 20.96 -1.52
CA ARG A 11 21.92 22.14 -2.38
C ARG A 11 21.12 23.23 -1.69
N THR A 12 21.78 24.34 -1.34
CA THR A 12 21.08 25.55 -0.85
C THR A 12 20.65 26.39 -2.05
N LEU A 13 19.35 26.50 -2.28
CA LEU A 13 18.76 27.34 -3.32
C LEU A 13 18.28 28.66 -2.72
N LYS A 14 18.46 29.78 -3.43
CA LYS A 14 18.01 31.11 -3.00
C LYS A 14 17.36 31.86 -4.16
N GLY A 15 16.47 32.80 -3.83
CA GLY A 15 15.86 33.71 -4.80
C GLY A 15 15.15 32.98 -5.94
N LYS A 16 15.38 33.42 -7.19
CA LYS A 16 14.72 32.86 -8.38
C LYS A 16 15.01 31.37 -8.59
N ASP A 17 16.15 30.86 -8.13
CA ASP A 17 16.51 29.45 -8.31
C ASP A 17 15.77 28.53 -7.34
N ALA A 18 15.41 29.02 -6.15
CA ALA A 18 14.50 28.29 -5.26
C ALA A 18 13.10 28.18 -5.87
N TRP A 19 12.59 29.28 -6.44
CA TRP A 19 11.29 29.30 -7.11
C TRP A 19 11.25 28.41 -8.35
N ARG A 20 12.30 28.41 -9.17
CA ARG A 20 12.43 27.49 -10.32
C ARG A 20 12.41 26.03 -9.88
N PHE A 21 13.07 25.69 -8.77
CA PHE A 21 13.06 24.34 -8.24
C PHE A 21 11.68 23.94 -7.72
N VAL A 22 11.01 24.79 -6.94
CA VAL A 22 9.63 24.53 -6.49
C VAL A 22 8.67 24.34 -7.68
N ALA A 23 8.74 25.21 -8.69
CA ALA A 23 7.97 25.05 -9.92
C ALA A 23 8.31 23.75 -10.68
N SER A 24 9.55 23.29 -10.61
CA SER A 24 9.92 21.98 -11.19
C SER A 24 9.31 20.81 -10.43
N LEU A 25 9.08 20.93 -9.11
CA LEU A 25 8.43 19.89 -8.30
C LEU A 25 6.95 19.73 -8.69
N GLU A 26 6.27 20.82 -9.02
CA GLU A 26 4.87 20.81 -9.47
C GLU A 26 4.70 19.99 -10.77
N ASN A 27 5.74 19.94 -11.60
CA ASN A 27 5.77 19.20 -12.86
C ASN A 27 6.37 17.78 -12.75
N ARG A 28 6.64 17.27 -11.53
CA ARG A 28 7.12 15.88 -11.32
C ARG A 28 6.00 14.83 -11.33
N THR A 29 4.78 15.24 -11.62
CA THR A 29 3.64 14.34 -11.70
C THR A 29 3.72 13.53 -12.99
N MET A 30 3.59 12.20 -12.87
CA MET A 30 3.31 11.36 -14.02
C MET A 30 1.99 11.82 -14.64
N ASP A 31 1.94 11.89 -15.97
CA ASP A 31 0.69 12.17 -16.67
C ASP A 31 -0.27 10.99 -16.48
N ILE A 32 -1.19 11.15 -15.53
CA ILE A 32 -2.19 10.15 -15.16
C ILE A 32 -3.09 9.82 -16.36
N GLU A 33 -3.32 10.78 -17.26
CA GLU A 33 -4.18 10.57 -18.43
C GLU A 33 -3.57 9.55 -19.40
N LEU A 34 -2.24 9.43 -19.48
CA LEU A 34 -1.58 8.40 -20.29
C LEU A 34 -1.97 6.97 -19.91
N PHE A 35 -2.24 6.70 -18.63
CA PHE A 35 -2.54 5.35 -18.13
C PHE A 35 -4.02 5.08 -17.95
N LYS A 36 -4.82 6.13 -17.89
CA LYS A 36 -6.23 6.07 -17.51
C LYS A 36 -7.05 5.18 -18.44
N GLU A 37 -6.87 5.30 -19.75
CA GLU A 37 -7.61 4.47 -20.71
C GLU A 37 -7.30 2.99 -20.55
N ALA A 38 -6.02 2.63 -20.39
CA ALA A 38 -5.58 1.26 -20.17
C ALA A 38 -6.17 0.69 -18.86
N VAL A 39 -6.12 1.46 -17.77
CA VAL A 39 -6.68 1.05 -16.47
C VAL A 39 -8.21 0.88 -16.55
N ILE A 40 -8.92 1.79 -17.24
CA ILE A 40 -10.37 1.68 -17.43
C ILE A 40 -10.73 0.38 -18.15
N GLN A 41 -9.95 -0.03 -19.15
CA GLN A 41 -10.17 -1.29 -19.85
C GLN A 41 -10.02 -2.50 -18.92
N VAL A 42 -8.97 -2.53 -18.08
CA VAL A 42 -8.77 -3.59 -17.08
C VAL A 42 -9.96 -3.65 -16.11
N ILE A 43 -10.38 -2.51 -15.56
CA ILE A 43 -11.52 -2.46 -14.64
C ILE A 43 -12.80 -2.97 -15.30
N LYS A 44 -13.06 -2.59 -16.56
CA LYS A 44 -14.25 -3.06 -17.30
C LYS A 44 -14.21 -4.57 -17.52
N ALA A 45 -13.07 -5.11 -17.92
CA ALA A 45 -12.91 -6.55 -18.13
C ALA A 45 -13.13 -7.33 -16.83
N VAL A 46 -12.52 -6.92 -15.71
CA VAL A 46 -12.71 -7.57 -14.40
C VAL A 46 -14.16 -7.46 -13.91
N ARG A 47 -14.84 -6.32 -14.15
CA ARG A 47 -16.27 -6.19 -13.80
C ARG A 47 -17.18 -7.12 -14.59
N ASN A 48 -16.87 -7.38 -15.85
CA ASN A 48 -17.71 -8.17 -16.75
C ASN A 48 -17.41 -9.68 -16.64
N ASN A 49 -16.15 -10.03 -16.44
CA ASN A 49 -15.65 -11.41 -16.58
C ASN A 49 -15.07 -11.98 -15.28
N GLY A 50 -14.99 -11.20 -14.20
CA GLY A 50 -14.56 -11.66 -12.88
C GLY A 50 -13.11 -12.17 -12.87
N ASP A 51 -12.91 -13.30 -12.19
CA ASP A 51 -11.60 -13.90 -11.95
C ASP A 51 -10.89 -14.34 -13.25
N GLU A 52 -11.65 -14.69 -14.29
CA GLU A 52 -11.07 -15.06 -15.59
C GLU A 52 -10.31 -13.89 -16.21
N ALA A 53 -10.88 -12.68 -16.16
CA ALA A 53 -10.16 -11.49 -16.63
C ALA A 53 -8.90 -11.20 -15.79
N VAL A 54 -8.94 -11.48 -14.48
CA VAL A 54 -7.75 -11.33 -13.63
C VAL A 54 -6.66 -12.31 -14.07
N ARG A 55 -7.01 -13.58 -14.31
CA ARG A 55 -6.10 -14.61 -14.83
C ARG A 55 -5.50 -14.21 -16.17
N GLU A 56 -6.32 -13.75 -17.12
CA GLU A 56 -5.87 -13.26 -18.43
C GLU A 56 -4.81 -12.15 -18.29
N TYR A 57 -5.04 -11.18 -17.40
CA TYR A 57 -4.08 -10.11 -17.16
C TYR A 57 -2.83 -10.57 -16.41
N MET A 58 -2.94 -11.55 -15.50
CA MET A 58 -1.77 -12.17 -14.86
C MET A 58 -0.87 -12.85 -15.90
N VAL A 59 -1.44 -13.65 -16.80
CA VAL A 59 -0.69 -14.28 -17.90
C VAL A 59 -0.08 -13.23 -18.81
N LYS A 60 -0.85 -12.20 -19.19
CA LYS A 60 -0.41 -11.16 -20.11
C LYS A 60 0.77 -10.33 -19.58
N TYR A 61 0.72 -9.90 -18.32
CA TYR A 61 1.69 -8.95 -17.77
C TYR A 61 2.81 -9.61 -16.97
N TYR A 62 2.54 -10.76 -16.35
CA TYR A 62 3.48 -11.44 -15.47
C TYR A 62 3.90 -12.81 -16.01
N GLY A 63 3.26 -13.33 -17.06
CA GLY A 63 3.54 -14.66 -17.60
C GLY A 63 3.15 -15.81 -16.67
N VAL A 64 2.33 -15.53 -15.66
CA VAL A 64 1.92 -16.47 -14.62
C VAL A 64 0.49 -16.92 -14.87
N ASP A 65 0.29 -18.23 -14.99
CA ASP A 65 -1.02 -18.85 -15.21
C ASP A 65 -1.45 -19.62 -13.95
N ILE A 66 -2.38 -19.03 -13.19
CA ILE A 66 -2.96 -19.64 -11.97
C ILE A 66 -4.45 -19.89 -12.24
N PRO A 67 -4.96 -21.11 -12.00
CA PRO A 67 -6.39 -21.39 -12.05
C PRO A 67 -7.18 -20.47 -11.11
N THR A 68 -8.36 -20.02 -11.55
CA THR A 68 -9.17 -19.07 -10.77
C THR A 68 -9.61 -19.62 -9.41
N ASP A 69 -9.76 -20.94 -9.30
CA ASP A 69 -10.08 -21.65 -8.05
C ASP A 69 -8.89 -21.75 -7.08
N GLU A 70 -7.68 -21.40 -7.52
CA GLU A 70 -6.44 -21.39 -6.73
C GLU A 70 -5.97 -19.97 -6.35
N PHE A 71 -6.72 -18.91 -6.69
CA PHE A 71 -6.37 -17.54 -6.30
C PHE A 71 -6.28 -17.34 -4.78
N MET A 72 -7.03 -18.13 -4.02
CA MET A 72 -6.97 -18.11 -2.57
C MET A 72 -5.80 -18.96 -2.09
N VAL A 73 -4.78 -18.32 -1.53
CA VAL A 73 -3.66 -19.03 -0.89
C VAL A 73 -4.21 -19.90 0.24
N SER A 74 -3.93 -21.20 0.17
CA SER A 74 -4.38 -22.17 1.14
C SER A 74 -3.68 -22.01 2.49
N LYS A 75 -4.31 -22.50 3.55
CA LYS A 75 -3.71 -22.53 4.89
C LYS A 75 -2.40 -23.31 4.91
N GLU A 76 -2.34 -24.42 4.16
CA GLU A 76 -1.15 -25.26 4.08
C GLU A 76 0.02 -24.51 3.41
N GLU A 77 -0.22 -23.78 2.33
CA GLU A 77 0.81 -22.95 1.68
C GLU A 77 1.35 -21.87 2.63
N ILE A 78 0.46 -21.24 3.42
CA ILE A 78 0.86 -20.25 4.43
C ILE A 78 1.74 -20.90 5.51
N GLU A 79 1.34 -22.05 6.04
CA GLU A 79 2.08 -22.77 7.08
C GLU A 79 3.45 -23.24 6.56
N ASN A 80 3.49 -23.78 5.34
CA ASN A 80 4.72 -24.19 4.67
C ASN A 80 5.66 -23.01 4.42
N ALA A 81 5.14 -21.86 3.95
CA ALA A 81 5.93 -20.65 3.78
C ALA A 81 6.48 -20.14 5.12
N PHE A 82 5.66 -20.12 6.17
CA PHE A 82 6.07 -19.69 7.51
C PHE A 82 7.14 -20.63 8.12
N ALA A 83 7.05 -21.94 7.88
CA ALA A 83 8.03 -22.91 8.34
C ALA A 83 9.42 -22.69 7.72
N ARG A 84 9.50 -22.10 6.52
CA ARG A 84 10.77 -21.79 5.82
C ARG A 84 11.49 -20.56 6.35
N ILE A 85 10.85 -19.76 7.20
CA ILE A 85 11.44 -18.55 7.79
C ILE A 85 12.31 -18.95 8.99
N GLY A 86 13.53 -18.39 9.09
CA GLY A 86 14.43 -18.62 10.22
C GLY A 86 13.94 -17.96 11.53
N ASP A 87 14.42 -18.46 12.66
CA ASP A 87 13.98 -18.00 13.98
C ASP A 87 14.35 -16.54 14.27
N ALA A 88 15.47 -16.07 13.72
CA ALA A 88 15.90 -14.68 13.88
C ALA A 88 14.96 -13.72 13.15
N GLU A 89 14.57 -14.04 11.92
CA GLU A 89 13.63 -13.28 11.11
C GLU A 89 12.24 -13.30 11.74
N LYS A 90 11.77 -14.46 12.21
CA LYS A 90 10.49 -14.58 12.94
C LYS A 90 10.44 -13.63 14.14
N LYS A 91 11.46 -13.66 14.99
CA LYS A 91 11.56 -12.77 16.16
C LYS A 91 11.58 -11.29 15.77
N ALA A 92 12.27 -10.94 14.69
CA ALA A 92 12.29 -9.56 14.20
C ALA A 92 10.90 -9.11 13.73
N ILE A 93 10.21 -9.92 12.94
CA ILE A 93 8.84 -9.65 12.47
C ILE A 93 7.86 -9.54 13.64
N GLU A 94 7.92 -10.46 14.61
CA GLU A 94 7.06 -10.45 15.80
C GLU A 94 7.23 -9.15 16.62
N LYS A 95 8.48 -8.73 16.81
CA LYS A 95 8.80 -7.47 17.50
C LYS A 95 8.23 -6.26 16.75
N GLU A 96 8.40 -6.19 15.43
CA GLU A 96 7.83 -5.10 14.63
C GLU A 96 6.29 -5.11 14.71
N ILE A 97 5.65 -6.27 14.62
CA ILE A 97 4.19 -6.40 14.76
C ILE A 97 3.73 -5.84 16.12
N GLU A 98 4.46 -6.11 17.20
CA GLU A 98 4.14 -5.58 18.53
C GLU A 98 4.20 -4.05 18.56
N ILE A 99 5.28 -3.47 18.03
CA ILE A 99 5.47 -2.01 17.94
C ILE A 99 4.33 -1.38 17.13
N PHE A 100 4.02 -1.94 15.95
CA PHE A 100 2.95 -1.46 15.09
C PHE A 100 1.59 -1.52 15.79
N LYS A 101 1.30 -2.60 16.52
CA LYS A 101 0.06 -2.74 17.30
C LYS A 101 -0.04 -1.68 18.39
N ILE A 102 1.05 -1.42 19.13
CA ILE A 102 1.09 -0.39 20.18
C ILE A 102 0.83 0.99 19.56
N PHE A 103 1.52 1.32 18.47
CA PHE A 103 1.39 2.60 17.78
C PHE A 103 -0.04 2.85 17.29
N HIS A 104 -0.61 1.94 16.49
CA HIS A 104 -1.94 2.14 15.91
C HIS A 104 -3.06 2.04 16.96
N ARG A 105 -2.88 1.27 18.04
CA ARG A 105 -3.87 1.23 19.13
C ARG A 105 -4.00 2.58 19.82
N ARG A 106 -2.91 3.33 20.00
CA ARG A 106 -2.93 4.69 20.59
C ARG A 106 -3.65 5.71 19.70
N GLN A 107 -3.74 5.47 18.39
CA GLN A 107 -4.44 6.33 17.44
C GLN A 107 -5.94 6.02 17.33
N LYS A 108 -6.44 4.98 18.01
CA LYS A 108 -7.87 4.65 17.94
C LYS A 108 -8.69 5.81 18.49
N PRO A 109 -9.62 6.37 17.70
CA PRO A 109 -10.41 7.50 18.15
C PRO A 109 -11.39 7.05 19.24
N GLN A 110 -11.61 7.92 20.21
CA GLN A 110 -12.62 7.68 21.25
C GLN A 110 -14.00 8.09 20.75
N GLU A 111 -15.02 7.36 21.21
CA GLU A 111 -16.39 7.81 21.02
C GLU A 111 -16.65 9.05 21.87
N ILE A 112 -17.40 9.99 21.31
CA ILE A 112 -17.84 11.19 22.03
C ILE A 112 -19.31 11.00 22.36
N VAL A 113 -19.69 11.21 23.62
CA VAL A 113 -21.09 11.23 24.06
C VAL A 113 -21.30 12.51 24.86
N GLU A 114 -22.26 13.33 24.44
CA GLU A 114 -22.61 14.57 25.12
C GLU A 114 -24.10 14.59 25.43
N SER A 115 -24.50 15.20 26.53
CA SER A 115 -25.91 15.37 26.92
C SER A 115 -26.13 16.80 27.36
N GLY A 116 -27.17 17.44 26.83
CA GLY A 116 -27.52 18.83 27.13
C GLY A 116 -29.01 19.09 27.02
N SER A 117 -29.40 20.37 27.03
CA SER A 117 -30.80 20.80 26.84
C SER A 117 -31.38 20.36 25.49
N TYR A 118 -30.52 20.07 24.51
CA TYR A 118 -30.85 19.54 23.19
C TYR A 118 -30.97 18.00 23.15
N GLY A 119 -30.86 17.30 24.28
CA GLY A 119 -30.85 15.84 24.35
C GLY A 119 -29.45 15.23 24.36
N ARG A 120 -29.33 13.95 23.99
CA ARG A 120 -28.06 13.20 23.97
C ARG A 120 -27.56 13.01 22.54
N ILE A 121 -26.30 13.35 22.28
CA ILE A 121 -25.62 13.15 21.00
C ILE A 121 -24.43 12.19 21.15
N ARG A 122 -24.07 11.47 20.07
CA ARG A 122 -22.92 10.56 20.04
C ARG A 122 -22.19 10.60 18.70
N LEU A 123 -20.86 10.70 18.75
CA LEU A 123 -19.97 10.38 17.63
C LEU A 123 -19.42 8.97 17.83
N LYS A 124 -19.73 8.07 16.88
CA LYS A 124 -19.29 6.67 16.90
C LYS A 124 -18.40 6.38 15.69
N TRP A 125 -17.31 5.64 15.94
CA TRP A 125 -16.43 5.12 14.90
C TRP A 125 -16.76 3.65 14.65
N VAL A 126 -17.03 3.30 13.39
CA VAL A 126 -17.39 1.93 12.98
C VAL A 126 -16.35 1.42 11.98
N PRO A 127 -15.79 0.21 12.17
CA PRO A 127 -14.82 -0.33 11.22
C PRO A 127 -15.49 -0.67 9.88
N LEU A 128 -14.71 -0.62 8.81
CA LEU A 128 -15.12 -1.11 7.50
C LEU A 128 -15.36 -2.63 7.58
N GLY A 129 -16.42 -3.12 6.93
CA GLY A 129 -16.75 -4.55 6.92
C GLY A 129 -15.78 -5.41 6.10
N ARG A 130 -15.04 -4.80 5.17
CA ARG A 130 -14.03 -5.47 4.33
C ARG A 130 -12.99 -4.45 3.86
N ILE A 131 -11.74 -4.86 3.81
CA ILE A 131 -10.61 -4.08 3.29
C ILE A 131 -9.83 -4.93 2.28
N GLY A 132 -9.26 -4.28 1.27
CA GLY A 132 -8.28 -4.89 0.36
C GLY A 132 -6.92 -4.25 0.61
N VAL A 133 -5.87 -5.05 0.70
CA VAL A 133 -4.49 -4.59 0.85
C VAL A 133 -3.69 -5.09 -0.35
N HIS A 134 -3.08 -4.18 -1.08
CA HIS A 134 -2.15 -4.51 -2.16
C HIS A 134 -0.72 -4.39 -1.64
N VAL A 135 0.05 -5.47 -1.77
CA VAL A 135 1.48 -5.50 -1.47
C VAL A 135 2.20 -5.65 -2.82
N PRO A 136 2.96 -4.65 -3.28
CA PRO A 136 3.71 -4.76 -4.51
C PRO A 136 4.91 -5.70 -4.32
N GLU A 137 5.25 -6.44 -5.37
CA GLU A 137 6.54 -7.10 -5.46
C GLU A 137 7.60 -6.04 -5.78
N TYR A 138 8.67 -5.99 -5.00
CA TYR A 138 9.85 -5.20 -5.32
C TYR A 138 10.90 -6.12 -5.96
N PRO A 139 11.50 -5.75 -7.11
CA PRO A 139 12.64 -6.44 -7.67
C PRO A 139 13.91 -6.28 -6.82
#